data_AF-X1QN20-F1
#
_entry.id   AF-X1QN20-F1
#
_cell.length_a   1.000
_cell.length_b   1.000
_cell.length_c   1.000
_cell.angle_alpha   90.00
_cell.angle_beta   90.00
_cell.angle_gamma   90.00
#
_symmetry.space_group_name_H-M   'P 1'
#
loop_
_entity.id
_entity.type
_entity.pdbx_description
1 polymer ?
#
loop_
_entity_poly.entity_id
_entity_poly.type
_entity_poly.pdbx_seq_one_letter_code
_entity_poly.pdbx_strand_id
1 'polypeptide(L)'
;MQITQVQIGNFLYPLTEGQPLPIKTGEVIRVFFAFKGKVPERTEVRIWASVYHYILDIMNRQEKAQTKGTMTLEATEELTDYETSMDITIGDIGSGLYGLIVELPDYDVSDKIDDCLEVAAIPGIFEMLGPLLMIGLMVGMVAMIMPMMEEGVG
;
A
#
# COMPACT_ATOMS: atom_id res chain seq x y z
N MET A 1 19.31 10.73 1.34
CA MET A 1 18.81 9.36 1.13
C MET A 1 17.91 9.38 -0.08
N GLN A 2 17.75 8.25 -0.77
CA GLN A 2 16.92 8.14 -1.95
C GLN A 2 16.29 6.75 -2.04
N ILE A 3 14.97 6.68 -2.17
CA ILE A 3 14.25 5.49 -2.58
C ILE A 3 14.53 5.29 -4.08
N THR A 4 15.06 4.12 -4.44
CA THR A 4 15.48 3.85 -5.82
C THR A 4 14.41 3.12 -6.60
N GLN A 5 13.76 2.15 -5.98
CA GLN A 5 12.73 1.30 -6.58
C GLN A 5 12.03 0.46 -5.52
N VAL A 6 10.93 -0.18 -5.90
CA VAL A 6 10.29 -1.21 -5.08
C VAL A 6 10.21 -2.54 -5.82
N GLN A 7 10.18 -3.64 -5.07
CA GLN A 7 9.86 -4.96 -5.57
C GLN A 7 8.55 -5.46 -4.97
N ILE A 8 7.68 -5.98 -5.84
CA ILE A 8 6.46 -6.69 -5.45
C ILE A 8 6.48 -8.05 -6.14
N GLY A 9 6.45 -9.13 -5.34
CA GLY A 9 6.72 -10.47 -5.84
C GLY A 9 8.10 -10.57 -6.51
N ASN A 10 8.13 -10.82 -7.81
CA ASN A 10 9.36 -10.95 -8.60
C ASN A 10 9.61 -9.77 -9.55
N PHE A 11 8.83 -8.69 -9.46
CA PHE A 11 8.91 -7.55 -10.36
C PHE A 11 9.48 -6.33 -9.64
N LEU A 12 10.38 -5.62 -10.32
CA LEU A 12 10.92 -4.34 -9.88
C LEU A 12 10.16 -3.20 -10.59
N TYR A 13 9.75 -2.22 -9.80
CA TYR A 13 9.02 -1.05 -10.26
C TYR A 13 9.79 0.21 -9.89
N PRO A 14 10.11 1.09 -10.85
CA PRO A 14 10.45 2.46 -10.52
C PRO A 14 9.20 3.12 -9.94
N LEU A 15 9.34 3.78 -8.80
CA LEU A 15 8.25 4.60 -8.26
C LEU A 15 8.40 6.03 -8.78
N THR A 16 7.28 6.63 -9.16
CA THR A 16 7.21 8.01 -9.61
C THR A 16 5.97 8.66 -9.00
N GLU A 17 6.14 9.86 -8.47
CA GLU A 17 5.05 10.64 -7.89
C GLU A 17 3.91 10.81 -8.91
N GLY A 18 2.67 10.59 -8.46
CA GLY A 18 1.47 10.69 -9.30
C GLY A 18 1.29 9.58 -10.33
N GLN A 19 2.14 8.56 -10.35
CA GLN A 19 1.97 7.33 -11.14
C GLN A 19 1.82 6.13 -10.20
N PRO A 20 0.63 5.95 -9.60
CA PRO A 20 0.47 5.00 -8.52
C PRO A 20 0.59 3.56 -9.01
N LEU A 21 1.35 2.76 -8.27
CA LEU A 21 1.43 1.32 -8.44
C LEU A 21 0.27 0.65 -7.69
N PRO A 22 -0.57 -0.16 -8.35
CA PRO A 22 -1.63 -0.88 -7.66
C PRO A 22 -1.05 -1.93 -6.71
N ILE A 23 -1.51 -1.92 -5.47
CA ILE A 23 -1.12 -2.85 -4.41
C ILE A 23 -2.36 -3.40 -3.70
N LYS A 24 -2.18 -4.53 -3.00
CA LYS A 24 -3.24 -5.23 -2.27
C LYS A 24 -2.85 -5.48 -0.83
N THR A 25 -3.86 -5.48 0.04
CA THR A 25 -3.73 -6.02 1.39
C THR A 25 -3.18 -7.45 1.34
N GLY A 26 -2.18 -7.72 2.18
CA GLY A 26 -1.44 -8.98 2.25
C GLY A 26 -0.17 -9.02 1.39
N GLU A 27 0.04 -8.06 0.48
CA GLU A 27 1.27 -8.00 -0.30
C GLU A 27 2.45 -7.53 0.54
N VAL A 28 3.65 -7.96 0.14
CA VAL A 28 4.91 -7.46 0.68
C VAL A 28 5.57 -6.60 -0.39
N ILE A 29 5.86 -5.35 -0.02
CA ILE A 29 6.62 -4.41 -0.84
C ILE A 29 8.03 -4.34 -0.28
N ARG A 30 9.02 -4.75 -1.05
CA ARG A 30 10.43 -4.53 -0.70
C ARG A 30 10.88 -3.20 -1.26
N VAL A 31 11.23 -2.27 -0.38
CA VAL A 31 11.67 -0.92 -0.72
C VAL A 31 13.19 -0.87 -0.74
N PHE A 32 13.78 -0.56 -1.89
CA PHE A 32 15.21 -0.34 -2.02
C PHE A 32 15.53 1.14 -1.86
N PHE A 33 16.56 1.44 -1.09
CA PHE A 33 17.01 2.80 -0.89
C PHE A 33 18.51 2.88 -0.67
N ALA A 34 19.06 4.05 -0.98
CA ALA A 34 20.48 4.34 -0.88
C ALA A 34 20.73 5.67 -0.18
N PHE A 35 21.85 5.78 0.52
CA PHE A 35 22.34 7.04 1.05
C PHE A 35 23.85 7.04 1.17
N LYS A 36 24.45 8.23 1.17
CA LYS A 36 25.90 8.40 1.36
C LYS A 36 26.18 8.86 2.77
N GLY A 37 27.21 8.31 3.40
CA GLY A 37 27.58 8.68 4.77
C GLY A 37 29.06 8.50 5.06
N LYS A 38 29.54 9.24 6.06
CA LYS A 38 30.82 9.00 6.74
C LYS A 38 30.51 8.62 8.17
N VAL A 39 31.13 7.55 8.66
CA VAL A 39 30.74 6.94 9.93
C VAL A 39 32.02 6.74 10.75
N PRO A 40 32.25 7.53 11.82
CA PRO A 40 33.53 7.52 12.52
C PRO A 40 33.79 6.21 13.26
N GLU A 41 32.73 5.52 13.67
CA GLU A 41 32.78 4.23 14.34
C GLU A 41 31.56 3.39 13.98
N ARG A 42 31.68 2.07 14.10
CA ARG A 42 30.59 1.14 13.79
C ARG A 42 29.33 1.52 14.60
N THR A 43 28.28 1.90 13.90
CA THR A 43 27.07 2.46 14.52
C THR A 43 25.84 1.68 14.08
N GLU A 44 24.98 1.32 15.02
CA GLU A 44 23.64 0.81 14.69
C GLU A 44 22.67 1.99 14.55
N VAL A 45 21.96 2.06 13.43
CA VAL A 45 21.00 3.13 13.15
C VAL A 45 19.61 2.54 12.97
N ARG A 46 18.59 3.25 13.45
CA ARG A 46 17.19 2.87 13.20
C ARG A 46 16.81 3.24 11.78
N ILE A 47 15.96 2.41 11.16
CA ILE A 47 15.37 2.68 9.86
C ILE A 47 13.88 2.35 9.92
N TRP A 48 13.05 3.27 9.44
CA TRP A 48 11.62 3.07 9.29
C TRP A 48 11.23 3.18 7.82
N ALA A 49 10.41 2.25 7.34
CA ALA A 49 9.80 2.30 6.02
C ALA A 49 8.29 2.22 6.20
N SER A 50 7.54 3.21 5.71
CA SER A 50 6.12 3.36 6.00
C SER A 50 5.33 3.75 4.76
N VAL A 51 4.12 3.21 4.63
CA VAL A 51 3.07 3.77 3.76
C VAL A 51 2.37 4.90 4.52
N TYR A 52 2.06 6.01 3.86
CA TYR A 52 1.39 7.14 4.49
C TYR A 52 0.40 7.83 3.55
N HIS A 53 -0.50 8.63 4.12
CA HIS A 53 -1.27 9.64 3.39
C HIS A 53 -1.28 10.95 4.19
N TYR A 54 -1.85 12.02 3.63
CA TYR A 54 -2.12 13.24 4.40
C TYR A 54 -3.59 13.30 4.83
N ILE A 55 -3.81 13.68 6.08
CA ILE A 55 -5.13 14.10 6.58
C ILE A 55 -4.96 15.54 7.04
N LEU A 56 -5.63 16.49 6.38
CA LEU A 56 -5.55 17.92 6.70
C LEU A 56 -4.08 18.40 6.81
N ASP A 57 -3.26 18.08 5.80
CA ASP A 57 -1.82 18.37 5.72
C ASP A 57 -0.94 17.73 6.82
N ILE A 58 -1.50 16.87 7.66
CA ILE A 58 -0.76 16.09 8.65
C ILE A 58 -0.47 14.72 8.06
N MET A 59 0.82 14.36 7.98
CA MET A 59 1.26 13.04 7.53
C MET A 59 0.78 11.97 8.51
N ASN A 60 -0.05 11.06 8.02
CA ASN A 60 -0.54 9.90 8.75
C ASN A 60 0.12 8.63 8.19
N ARG A 61 1.05 8.08 8.97
CA ARG A 61 1.71 6.80 8.68
C ARG A 61 0.76 5.67 9.04
N GLN A 62 0.56 4.76 8.10
CA GLN A 62 -0.31 3.61 8.29
C GLN A 62 0.38 2.58 9.18
N GLU A 63 -0.07 2.44 10.44
CA GLU A 63 0.52 1.51 11.41
C GLU A 63 0.51 0.05 10.93
N LYS A 64 -0.52 -0.32 10.15
CA LYS A 64 -0.66 -1.65 9.55
C LYS A 64 0.15 -1.83 8.25
N ALA A 65 0.86 -0.81 7.77
CA ALA A 65 1.70 -0.86 6.57
C ALA A 65 3.02 -0.13 6.82
N GLN A 66 3.72 -0.54 7.88
CA GLN A 66 5.00 0.02 8.31
C GLN A 66 5.93 -1.09 8.81
N THR A 67 7.22 -0.94 8.53
CA THR A 67 8.30 -1.76 9.09
C THR A 67 9.32 -0.86 9.77
N LYS A 68 9.73 -1.24 10.98
CA LYS A 68 10.78 -0.56 11.75
C LYS A 68 11.88 -1.57 12.04
N GLY A 69 13.13 -1.18 11.80
CA GLY A 69 14.28 -2.05 12.02
C GLY A 69 15.53 -1.25 12.33
N THR A 70 16.65 -1.95 12.31
CA THR A 70 17.98 -1.36 12.45
C THR A 70 18.89 -1.86 11.33
N MET A 71 19.90 -1.07 10.98
CA MET A 71 21.06 -1.54 10.22
C MET A 71 22.34 -1.13 10.92
N THR A 72 23.40 -1.91 10.71
CA THR A 72 24.75 -1.51 11.09
C THR A 72 25.39 -0.72 9.96
N LEU A 73 25.94 0.44 10.29
CA LEU A 73 26.87 1.17 9.43
C LEU A 73 28.29 0.86 9.88
N GLU A 74 29.11 0.36 8.97
CA GLU A 74 30.53 0.14 9.23
C GLU A 74 31.29 1.47 9.28
N ALA A 75 32.34 1.51 10.09
CA ALA A 75 33.20 2.68 10.20
C ALA A 75 33.90 2.97 8.86
N THR A 76 33.88 4.23 8.45
CA THR A 76 34.50 4.72 7.22
C THR A 76 34.89 6.19 7.35
N GLU A 77 36.12 6.52 7.00
CA GLU A 77 36.63 7.90 6.92
C GLU A 77 36.26 8.57 5.58
N GLU A 78 35.99 7.74 4.57
CA GLU A 78 35.59 8.15 3.23
C GLU A 78 34.08 8.20 3.11
N LEU A 79 33.60 8.98 2.14
CA LEU A 79 32.16 9.02 1.85
C LEU A 79 31.77 7.71 1.17
N THR A 80 30.99 6.88 1.85
CA THR A 80 30.59 5.55 1.39
C THR A 80 29.12 5.51 1.02
N ASP A 81 28.80 4.75 -0.02
CA ASP A 81 27.43 4.48 -0.47
C ASP A 81 26.89 3.27 0.30
N TYR A 82 25.78 3.48 1.01
CA TYR A 82 25.04 2.43 1.70
C TYR A 82 23.77 2.14 0.90
N GLU A 83 23.65 0.92 0.40
CA GLU A 83 22.47 0.42 -0.31
C GLU A 83 21.85 -0.73 0.47
N THR A 84 20.55 -0.64 0.71
CA THR A 84 19.83 -1.68 1.46
C THR A 84 18.35 -1.71 1.07
N SER A 85 17.58 -2.56 1.73
CA SER A 85 16.15 -2.66 1.52
C SER A 85 15.37 -2.97 2.80
N MET A 86 14.10 -2.63 2.81
CA MET A 86 13.15 -3.00 3.86
C MET A 86 11.87 -3.56 3.27
N ASP A 87 11.36 -4.63 3.86
CA ASP A 87 10.11 -5.26 3.47
C ASP A 87 8.97 -4.68 4.29
N ILE A 88 7.97 -4.09 3.62
CA ILE A 88 6.71 -3.61 4.22
C ILE A 88 5.62 -4.61 3.89
N THR A 89 5.00 -5.20 4.91
CA THR A 89 3.76 -5.96 4.71
C THR A 89 2.58 -5.00 4.70
N ILE A 90 1.78 -5.01 3.64
CA ILE A 90 0.58 -4.19 3.50
C ILE A 90 -0.55 -4.84 4.28
N GLY A 91 -0.80 -4.37 5.50
CA GLY A 91 -1.94 -4.80 6.29
C GLY A 91 -3.25 -4.16 5.84
N ASP A 92 -4.27 -4.32 6.68
CA ASP A 92 -5.62 -3.83 6.44
C ASP A 92 -5.71 -2.30 6.59
N ILE A 93 -5.35 -1.59 5.51
CA ILE A 93 -5.42 -0.13 5.36
C ILE A 93 -6.57 0.24 4.40
N GLY A 94 -7.10 1.45 4.52
CA GLY A 94 -8.21 1.91 3.68
C GLY A 94 -7.84 1.94 2.20
N SER A 95 -8.84 1.88 1.32
CA SER A 95 -8.61 2.13 -0.11
C SER A 95 -8.24 3.59 -0.38
N GLY A 96 -7.34 3.83 -1.33
CA GLY A 96 -6.95 5.18 -1.72
C GLY A 96 -5.52 5.27 -2.25
N LEU A 97 -5.09 6.51 -2.47
CA LEU A 97 -3.73 6.85 -2.84
C LEU A 97 -2.87 7.05 -1.58
N TYR A 98 -1.66 6.54 -1.65
CA TYR A 98 -0.69 6.60 -0.57
C TYR A 98 0.69 6.97 -1.11
N GLY A 99 1.45 7.67 -0.28
CA GLY A 99 2.88 7.84 -0.44
C GLY A 99 3.67 6.75 0.27
N LEU A 100 4.96 6.69 -0.06
CA LEU A 100 5.94 5.83 0.57
C LEU A 100 7.05 6.69 1.17
N ILE A 101 7.43 6.42 2.41
CA ILE A 101 8.53 7.12 3.10
C ILE A 101 9.52 6.13 3.68
N VAL A 102 10.81 6.42 3.54
CA VAL A 102 11.89 5.78 4.28
C VAL A 102 12.56 6.84 5.15
N GLU A 103 12.96 6.47 6.37
CA GLU A 103 13.47 7.40 7.38
C GLU A 103 14.61 6.78 8.19
N LEU A 104 15.63 7.57 8.47
CA LEU A 104 16.61 7.37 9.54
C LEU A 104 16.25 8.33 10.69
N PRO A 105 15.35 7.95 11.61
CA PRO A 105 14.76 8.87 12.58
C PRO A 105 15.77 9.51 13.54
N ASP A 106 16.92 8.87 13.76
CA ASP A 106 17.99 9.40 14.62
C ASP A 106 18.80 10.53 13.96
N TYR A 107 18.62 10.74 12.65
CA TYR A 107 19.44 11.64 11.84
C TYR A 107 18.63 12.68 11.05
N ASP A 108 17.30 12.71 11.22
CA ASP A 108 16.38 13.59 10.46
C ASP A 108 16.57 13.48 8.94
N VAL A 109 16.95 12.28 8.47
CA VAL A 109 17.11 11.98 7.04
C VAL A 109 15.92 11.14 6.61
N SER A 110 15.17 11.62 5.63
CA SER A 110 14.08 10.88 5.01
C SER A 110 14.11 11.05 3.50
N ASP A 111 13.45 10.12 2.82
CA ASP A 111 13.05 10.31 1.43
C ASP A 111 11.62 9.80 1.27
N LYS A 112 10.86 10.50 0.43
CA LYS A 112 9.43 10.24 0.25
C LYS A 112 9.03 10.34 -1.21
N ILE A 113 8.07 9.52 -1.60
CA ILE A 113 7.42 9.60 -2.90
C ILE A 113 5.93 9.68 -2.64
N ASP A 114 5.35 10.85 -2.87
CA ASP A 114 3.93 11.12 -2.67
C ASP A 114 3.08 10.38 -3.74
N ASP A 115 1.87 9.95 -3.38
CA ASP A 115 0.86 9.36 -4.27
C ASP A 115 1.38 8.30 -5.27
N CYS A 116 2.28 7.42 -4.82
CA CYS A 116 2.94 6.41 -5.65
C CYS A 116 2.40 4.99 -5.47
N LEU A 117 1.47 4.78 -4.53
CA LEU A 117 0.82 3.50 -4.28
C LEU A 117 -0.70 3.68 -4.29
N GLU A 118 -1.43 2.74 -4.90
CA GLU A 118 -2.90 2.72 -4.89
C GLU A 118 -3.41 1.41 -4.27
N VAL A 119 -4.17 1.52 -3.19
CA VAL A 119 -4.88 0.40 -2.59
C VAL A 119 -6.30 0.41 -3.13
N ALA A 120 -6.63 -0.61 -3.94
CA ALA A 120 -7.97 -0.72 -4.50
C ALA A 120 -9.02 -0.99 -3.42
N ALA A 121 -10.21 -0.41 -3.59
CA ALA A 121 -11.37 -0.77 -2.77
C ALA A 121 -11.76 -2.23 -3.02
N ILE A 122 -11.98 -2.99 -1.95
CA ILE A 122 -12.66 -4.28 -2.05
C ILE A 122 -14.13 -3.95 -2.35
N PRO A 123 -14.69 -4.41 -3.49
CA PRO A 123 -16.10 -4.16 -3.80
C PRO A 123 -16.98 -4.60 -2.64
N GLY A 124 -17.92 -3.74 -2.25
CA GLY A 124 -18.79 -4.03 -1.11
C GLY A 124 -19.65 -5.27 -1.38
N ILE A 125 -20.01 -6.02 -0.34
CA ILE A 125 -20.92 -7.18 -0.44
C ILE A 125 -22.22 -6.79 -1.16
N PHE A 126 -22.70 -5.55 -0.98
CA PHE A 126 -23.87 -5.03 -1.68
C PHE A 126 -23.67 -4.85 -3.20
N GLU A 127 -22.47 -4.49 -3.65
CA GLU A 127 -22.15 -4.39 -5.08
C GLU A 127 -22.10 -5.78 -5.73
N MET A 128 -21.71 -6.81 -4.97
CA MET A 128 -21.72 -8.20 -5.42
C MET A 128 -23.13 -8.84 -5.37
N LEU A 129 -23.98 -8.44 -4.43
CA LEU A 129 -25.35 -8.96 -4.28
C LEU A 129 -26.39 -8.23 -5.14
N GLY A 130 -26.10 -7.02 -5.62
CA GLY A 130 -27.01 -6.23 -6.47
C GLY A 130 -27.59 -7.03 -7.65
N PRO A 131 -26.76 -7.74 -8.45
CA PRO A 131 -27.26 -8.58 -9.55
C PRO A 131 -28.15 -9.74 -9.09
N LEU A 132 -27.83 -10.37 -7.96
CA LEU A 132 -28.58 -11.51 -7.41
C LEU A 132 -29.95 -11.09 -6.86
N LEU A 133 -30.04 -9.93 -6.21
CA LEU A 133 -31.30 -9.38 -5.73
C LEU A 133 -32.25 -9.03 -6.88
N MET A 134 -31.72 -8.51 -7.99
CA MET A 134 -32.52 -8.22 -9.19
C MET A 134 -33.07 -9.49 -9.84
N ILE A 135 -32.28 -10.56 -9.90
CA ILE A 135 -32.74 -11.88 -10.38
C ILE A 135 -33.83 -12.43 -9.47
N GLY A 136 -33.67 -12.35 -8.15
CA GLY A 136 -34.67 -12.79 -7.17
C GLY A 136 -36.01 -12.05 -7.31
N LEU A 137 -35.96 -10.72 -7.51
CA LEU A 137 -37.14 -9.89 -7.75
C LEU A 137 -37.84 -10.25 -9.06
N MET A 138 -37.10 -10.44 -10.16
CA MET A 138 -37.69 -10.83 -11.44
C MET A 138 -38.35 -12.21 -11.38
N VAL A 139 -37.70 -13.19 -10.75
CA VAL A 139 -38.27 -14.54 -10.56
C VAL A 139 -39.51 -14.49 -9.66
N GLY A 140 -39.48 -13.72 -8.56
CA GLY A 140 -40.63 -13.53 -7.69
C GLY A 140 -41.82 -12.86 -8.39
N MET A 141 -41.57 -11.85 -9.22
CA MET A 141 -42.63 -11.19 -10.01
C MET A 141 -43.23 -12.12 -11.06
N VAL A 142 -42.41 -12.91 -11.76
CA VAL A 142 -42.90 -13.90 -12.75
C VAL A 142 -43.72 -14.99 -12.07
N ALA A 143 -43.32 -15.46 -10.88
CA ALA A 143 -44.09 -16.44 -10.10
C ALA A 143 -45.45 -15.89 -9.61
N MET A 144 -45.58 -14.58 -9.40
CA MET A 144 -46.85 -13.96 -9.01
C MET A 144 -47.77 -13.64 -10.19
N ILE A 145 -47.24 -13.53 -11.41
CA ILE A 145 -48.02 -13.29 -12.63
C ILE A 145 -48.61 -14.59 -13.20
N MET A 146 -47.91 -15.73 -13.06
CA MET A 146 -48.42 -17.03 -13.55
C MET A 146 -49.78 -17.46 -12.98
N PRO A 147 -50.05 -17.41 -11.65
CA PRO A 147 -51.34 -17.85 -11.13
C PRO A 147 -52.51 -16.93 -11.53
N MET A 148 -52.26 -15.67 -11.90
CA MET A 148 -53.31 -14.74 -12.35
C MET A 148 -53.71 -14.94 -13.82
N MET A 149 -52.97 -15.75 -14.59
CA MET A 149 -53.34 -16.08 -15.98
C MET A 149 -54.20 -17.34 -16.08
N GLU A 150 -54.26 -18.20 -15.05
CA GLU A 150 -55.12 -19.39 -15.03
C GLU A 150 -56.57 -19.08 -14.65
N GLU A 151 -56.87 -17.96 -13.97
CA GLU A 151 -58.25 -17.59 -13.59
C GLU A 151 -59.02 -16.79 -14.66
N GLY A 152 -58.47 -16.60 -15.85
CA GLY A 152 -59.09 -15.83 -16.95
C GLY A 152 -59.79 -16.66 -18.04
N VAL A 153 -59.77 -17.99 -17.95
CA VAL A 153 -60.43 -18.88 -18.93
C VAL A 153 -61.32 -19.87 -18.18
N GLY A 154 -62.53 -19.42 -17.86
CA GLY A 154 -63.63 -20.23 -17.35
C GLY A 154 -64.95 -19.70 -17.88
#